data_AF-A0A952IAU9-F1
#
_entry.id   AF-A0A952IAU9-F1
#
_cell.length_a   1.000
_cell.length_b   1.000
_cell.length_c   1.000
_cell.angle_alpha   90.00
_cell.angle_beta   90.00
_cell.angle_gamma   90.00
#
_symmetry.space_group_name_H-M   'P 1'
#
loop_
_entity.id
_entity.type
_entity.pdbx_description
1 polymer ?
#
loop_
_entity_poly.entity_id
_entity_poly.type
_entity_poly.pdbx_seq_one_letter_code
_entity_poly.pdbx_strand_id
1 'polypeptide(L)'
;MPGLKHILEGSSGKSARVFFTTLGHPYDFKLSNVRKIALNGIYWALGKENEIPEKGAKVNLDVPYEPNNSGFGEKYKMNKIPEVL
;
A
#
# COMPACT_ATOMS: atom_id res chain seq x y z
N MET A 1 4.53 13.05 -5.97
CA MET A 1 4.11 11.63 -5.82
C MET A 1 2.60 11.63 -5.61
N PRO A 2 1.78 10.85 -6.35
CA PRO A 2 0.32 10.99 -6.35
C PRO A 2 -0.31 10.11 -5.24
N GLY A 3 0.17 10.28 -4.00
CA GLY A 3 -0.50 9.79 -2.81
C GLY A 3 -0.93 11.00 -2.01
N LEU A 4 -2.19 11.03 -1.58
CA LEU A 4 -2.74 12.14 -0.83
C LEU A 4 -2.13 12.15 0.57
N LYS A 5 -1.29 13.15 0.86
CA LYS A 5 -0.64 13.35 2.15
C LYS A 5 -1.36 14.48 2.88
N HIS A 6 -1.98 14.19 4.01
CA HIS A 6 -2.64 15.21 4.84
C HIS A 6 -2.11 15.19 6.27
N ILE A 7 -2.06 16.37 6.88
CA ILE A 7 -2.03 16.49 8.34
C ILE A 7 -3.48 16.74 8.76
N LEU A 8 -4.05 15.82 9.53
CA LEU A 8 -5.43 15.90 10.04
C LEU A 8 -5.38 16.10 11.55
N GLU A 9 -6.30 16.88 12.11
CA GLU A 9 -6.45 17.03 13.55
C GLU A 9 -7.46 16.01 14.09
N GLY A 10 -7.05 15.18 15.05
CA GLY A 10 -7.93 14.21 15.69
C GLY A 10 -8.78 14.84 16.80
N SER A 11 -9.79 14.12 17.28
CA SER A 11 -10.70 14.56 18.36
C SER A 11 -10.01 14.91 19.70
N SER A 12 -8.74 14.56 19.85
CA SER A 12 -7.89 14.93 21.00
C SER A 12 -7.06 16.20 20.78
N GLY A 13 -7.28 16.93 19.68
CA GLY A 13 -6.50 18.13 19.30
C GLY A 13 -5.09 17.84 18.79
N LYS A 14 -4.75 16.55 18.62
CA LYS A 14 -3.43 16.13 18.14
C LYS A 14 -3.44 16.02 16.61
N SER A 15 -2.47 16.69 15.99
CA SER A 15 -2.20 16.53 14.56
C SER A 15 -1.65 15.14 14.25
N ALA A 16 -2.16 14.52 13.19
CA ALA A 16 -1.76 13.20 12.70
C ALA A 16 -1.43 13.27 11.21
N ARG A 17 -0.35 12.62 10.79
CA ARG A 17 -0.04 12.41 9.37
C ARG A 17 -0.82 11.23 8.84
N VAL A 18 -1.56 11.45 7.77
CA VAL A 18 -2.37 10.43 7.11
C VAL A 18 -1.92 10.27 5.67
N PHE A 19 -1.50 9.05 5.34
CA PHE A 19 -1.33 8.57 3.98
C PHE A 19 -2.51 7.65 3.66
N PHE A 20 -3.23 7.93 2.58
CA PHE A 20 -4.38 7.17 2.14
C PHE A 20 -4.25 6.79 0.66
N THR A 21 -4.70 5.57 0.33
CA THR A 21 -4.82 5.10 -1.05
C THR A 21 -6.00 4.15 -1.16
N THR A 22 -6.66 4.14 -2.33
CA THR A 22 -7.69 3.15 -2.69
C THR A 22 -7.10 1.91 -3.34
N LEU A 23 -5.80 1.90 -3.64
CA LEU A 23 -5.07 0.69 -4.05
C LEU A 23 -5.03 -0.29 -2.88
N GLY A 24 -5.27 -1.57 -3.15
CA GLY A 24 -5.47 -2.54 -2.08
C GLY A 24 -5.99 -3.89 -2.54
N HIS A 25 -6.23 -4.07 -3.84
CA HIS A 25 -6.49 -5.41 -4.36
C HIS A 25 -5.23 -6.26 -4.17
N PRO A 26 -5.33 -7.54 -3.75
CA PRO A 26 -4.15 -8.38 -3.55
C PRO A 26 -3.19 -8.36 -4.74
N TYR A 27 -3.70 -8.42 -5.98
CA TYR A 27 -2.87 -8.34 -7.19
C TYR A 27 -2.18 -6.99 -7.44
N ASP A 28 -2.64 -5.87 -6.86
CA ASP A 28 -1.95 -4.59 -7.00
C ASP A 28 -0.51 -4.70 -6.47
N PHE A 29 -0.32 -5.49 -5.41
CA PHE A 29 0.98 -5.73 -4.79
C PHE A 29 1.89 -6.66 -5.61
N LYS A 30 1.46 -7.17 -6.77
CA LYS A 30 2.39 -7.76 -7.76
C LYS A 30 3.25 -6.68 -8.42
N LEU A 31 2.77 -5.44 -8.52
CA LEU A 31 3.51 -4.30 -9.07
C LEU A 31 4.45 -3.70 -8.02
N SER A 32 5.75 -3.59 -8.36
CA SER A 32 6.75 -2.99 -7.47
C SER A 32 6.43 -1.55 -7.07
N ASN A 33 5.79 -0.79 -7.96
CA ASN A 33 5.43 0.61 -7.69
C ASN A 33 4.36 0.73 -6.60
N VAL A 34 3.41 -0.21 -6.52
CA VAL A 34 2.39 -0.24 -5.47
C VAL A 34 3.02 -0.61 -4.12
N ARG A 35 3.91 -1.61 -4.10
CA ARG A 35 4.70 -1.91 -2.89
C ARG A 35 5.49 -0.70 -2.42
N LYS A 36 6.10 0.04 -3.35
CA LYS A 36 6.93 1.21 -3.06
C LYS A 36 6.12 2.38 -2.50
N ILE A 37 4.95 2.68 -3.08
CA ILE A 37 4.12 3.77 -2.57
C ILE A 37 3.58 3.45 -1.17
N ALA A 38 3.23 2.19 -0.90
CA ALA A 38 2.79 1.75 0.42
C ALA A 38 3.90 1.93 1.48
N LEU A 39 5.11 1.42 1.21
CA LEU A 39 6.24 1.59 2.15
C LEU A 39 6.65 3.05 2.33
N ASN A 40 6.75 3.83 1.25
CA ASN A 40 7.06 5.25 1.36
C ASN A 40 5.99 6.03 2.16
N GLY A 41 4.71 5.65 2.00
CA GLY A 41 3.60 6.21 2.77
C GLY A 41 3.71 5.92 4.26
N ILE A 42 4.07 4.68 4.63
CA ILE A 42 4.33 4.26 6.02
C ILE A 42 5.49 5.07 6.63
N TYR A 43 6.63 5.15 5.94
CA TYR A 43 7.78 5.92 6.41
C TYR A 43 7.41 7.39 6.65
N TRP A 44 6.72 8.01 5.71
CA TRP A 44 6.27 9.40 5.84
C TRP A 44 5.28 9.58 7.00
N ALA A 45 4.32 8.68 7.18
CA ALA A 45 3.36 8.77 8.29
C ALA A 45 4.08 8.70 9.66
N LEU A 46 5.12 7.87 9.75
CA LEU A 46 5.97 7.71 10.93
C LEU A 46 6.99 8.84 11.15
N GLY A 47 7.22 9.72 10.17
CA GLY A 47 8.23 10.78 10.29
C GLY A 47 9.63 10.38 9.95
N LYS A 48 9.73 9.32 9.16
CA LYS A 48 10.96 8.70 8.71
C LYS A 48 11.19 8.98 7.24
N GLU A 49 10.64 10.07 6.69
CA GLU A 49 10.84 10.44 5.28
C GLU A 49 12.32 10.60 4.90
N ASN A 50 13.17 11.01 5.85
CA ASN A 50 14.62 11.10 5.67
C ASN A 50 15.31 9.73 5.54
N GLU A 51 14.63 8.64 5.92
CA GLU A 51 15.13 7.27 5.77
C GLU A 51 14.71 6.64 4.43
N ILE A 52 13.87 7.33 3.62
CA ILE A 52 13.45 6.85 2.31
C ILE A 52 14.59 7.09 1.30
N PRO A 53 15.12 6.05 0.62
CA PRO A 53 16.12 6.23 -0.42
C PRO A 53 15.61 7.11 -1.57
N GLU A 54 16.50 7.76 -2.31
CA GLU A 54 16.14 8.65 -3.44
C GLU A 54 15.21 7.96 -4.47
N LYS A 55 15.46 6.67 -4.74
CA LYS A 55 14.65 5.86 -5.68
C LYS A 55 13.40 5.21 -5.02
N GLY A 56 13.11 5.59 -3.79
CA GLY A 56 12.07 5.03 -2.90
C GLY A 56 12.52 3.77 -2.17
N ALA A 57 11.63 3.27 -1.30
CA ALA A 57 11.87 2.05 -0.53
C ALA A 57 12.23 0.84 -1.43
N LYS A 58 13.12 -0.03 -0.91
CA LYS A 58 13.47 -1.30 -1.54
C LYS A 58 12.29 -2.27 -1.38
N VAL A 59 11.83 -2.83 -2.49
CA VAL A 59 10.57 -3.62 -2.58
C VAL A 59 10.74 -4.90 -3.40
N ASN A 60 11.99 -5.35 -3.51
CA ASN A 60 12.34 -6.63 -4.09
C ASN A 60 11.79 -7.71 -3.18
N LEU A 61 11.21 -8.74 -3.78
CA LEU A 61 10.70 -9.88 -3.05
C LEU A 61 11.72 -11.01 -3.14
N ASP A 62 11.99 -11.67 -2.02
CA ASP A 62 12.88 -12.84 -2.00
C ASP A 62 12.24 -14.04 -2.70
N VAL A 63 10.91 -14.07 -2.75
CA VAL A 63 10.08 -15.08 -3.42
C VAL A 63 8.94 -14.41 -4.21
N PRO A 64 8.42 -15.04 -5.28
CA PRO A 64 7.24 -14.52 -5.97
C PRO A 64 6.05 -14.31 -5.03
N TYR A 65 5.34 -13.19 -5.19
CA TYR A 65 4.13 -12.91 -4.44
C TYR A 65 2.92 -13.43 -5.22
N GLU A 66 2.38 -14.56 -4.76
CA GLU A 66 1.21 -15.24 -5.33
C GLU A 66 0.02 -15.20 -4.36
N PRO A 67 -0.72 -14.08 -4.30
CA PRO A 67 -1.86 -13.96 -3.41
C PRO A 67 -3.06 -14.73 -3.94
N ASN A 68 -4.01 -15.02 -3.03
CA ASN A 68 -5.35 -15.44 -3.41
C ASN A 68 -6.15 -14.26 -3.99
N ASN A 69 -7.30 -14.58 -4.59
CA ASN A 69 -8.24 -13.55 -5.03
C ASN A 69 -8.85 -12.81 -3.81
N SER A 70 -9.25 -11.55 -3.98
CA SER A 70 -9.81 -10.75 -2.87
C SER A 70 -11.15 -11.32 -2.39
N GLY A 71 -11.29 -11.50 -1.06
CA GLY A 71 -12.55 -11.85 -0.42
C GLY A 71 -12.37 -12.50 0.95
N PHE A 72 -13.44 -12.56 1.74
CA PHE A 72 -13.50 -13.23 3.04
C PHE A 72 -14.75 -14.12 3.11
N GLY A 73 -14.67 -15.28 3.78
CA GLY A 73 -15.78 -16.21 3.99
C GLY A 73 -16.22 -16.96 2.73
N GLU A 74 -17.48 -17.41 2.66
CA GLU A 74 -18.02 -18.21 1.54
C GLU A 74 -18.37 -17.38 0.27
N LYS A 75 -18.10 -16.07 0.29
CA LYS A 75 -18.54 -15.13 -0.77
C LYS A 75 -17.50 -14.82 -1.84
N TYR A 76 -16.28 -15.36 -1.77
CA TYR A 76 -15.35 -15.22 -2.90
C TYR A 76 -15.74 -16.20 -4.00
N LYS A 77 -15.69 -15.75 -5.26
CA LYS A 77 -15.95 -16.64 -6.40
C LYS A 77 -14.76 -17.58 -6.54
N MET A 78 -14.89 -18.80 -6.03
CA MET A 78 -13.91 -19.87 -6.23
C MET A 78 -13.60 -20.02 -7.73
N ASN A 79 -12.31 -20.22 -8.04
CA ASN A 79 -11.80 -20.38 -9.40
C ASN A 79 -11.99 -19.18 -10.35
N LYS A 80 -12.29 -17.98 -9.83
CA LYS A 80 -12.23 -16.74 -10.61
C LYS A 80 -10.95 -15.98 -10.25
N ILE A 81 -10.10 -15.80 -11.25
CA ILE A 81 -8.92 -14.94 -11.22
C ILE A 81 -9.23 -13.77 -12.17
N PRO A 82 -8.92 -12.52 -11.82
CA PRO A 82 -9.00 -11.39 -12.74
C PRO A 82 -8.22 -11.73 -14.02
N GLU A 83 -8.82 -11.44 -15.17
CA GLU A 83 -8.13 -11.60 -16.44
C GLU A 83 -6.88 -10.71 -16.44
N VAL A 84 -5.77 -11.29 -16.89
CA VAL A 84 -4.54 -10.53 -17.09
C VAL A 84 -4.79 -9.63 -18.30
N LEU A 85 -4.77 -8.31 -18.08
CA LEU A 85 -4.81 -7.31 -19.15
C LEU A 85 -3.51 -7.34 -19.96
#